data_AF-M1WLW5-F1
#
_entry.id   AF-M1WLW5-F1
#
_cell.length_a   1.000
_cell.length_b   1.000
_cell.length_c   1.000
_cell.angle_alpha   90.00
_cell.angle_beta   90.00
_cell.angle_gamma   90.00
#
_symmetry.space_group_name_H-M   'P 1'
#
loop_
_entity.id
_entity.type
_entity.pdbx_description
1 polymer ?
#
loop_
_entity_poly.entity_id
_entity_poly.type
_entity_poly.pdbx_seq_one_letter_code
_entity_poly.pdbx_strand_id
1 'polypeptide(L)'
;MNLVKFRYQIAVSLFCSIFFLAGFGLASDMGTFVEKTCTKCHSAKRICLNLGVKSGPAWKSTVEKMVAKGAQVAPEKIEGVALYLAGANPDSSVLCR
;
A
#
# COMPACT_ATOMS: atom_id res chain seq x y z
N MET A 1 -14.96 34.90 31.36
CA MET A 1 -14.88 33.78 30.39
C MET A 1 -16.13 32.93 30.51
N ASN A 2 -16.93 32.82 29.44
CA ASN A 2 -18.21 32.10 29.47
C ASN A 2 -17.98 30.59 29.45
N LEU A 3 -18.30 29.92 30.55
CA LEU A 3 -18.16 28.47 30.75
C LEU A 3 -18.83 27.63 29.63
N VAL A 4 -19.87 28.17 28.99
CA VAL A 4 -20.57 27.54 27.85
C VAL A 4 -19.69 27.50 26.59
N LYS A 5 -18.94 28.56 26.28
CA LYS A 5 -18.01 28.61 25.14
C LYS A 5 -16.81 27.68 25.35
N PHE A 6 -16.35 27.55 26.59
CA PHE A 6 -15.26 26.64 26.95
C PHE A 6 -15.66 25.17 26.81
N ARG A 7 -16.89 24.81 27.22
CA ARG A 7 -17.46 23.47 27.05
C ARG A 7 -17.69 23.10 25.58
N TYR A 8 -18.09 24.07 24.76
CA TYR A 8 -18.25 23.88 23.31
C TYR A 8 -16.91 23.67 22.59
N GLN A 9 -15.88 24.43 22.96
CA GLN A 9 -14.52 24.29 22.41
C GLN A 9 -13.87 22.94 22.76
N ILE A 10 -14.11 22.43 23.96
CA ILE A 10 -13.63 21.11 24.39
C ILE A 10 -14.35 19.99 23.62
N ALA A 11 -15.67 20.11 23.45
CA ALA A 11 -16.46 19.10 22.73
C ALA A 11 -16.08 19.00 21.24
N VAL A 12 -15.81 20.12 20.57
CA VAL A 12 -15.39 20.16 19.16
C VAL A 12 -13.97 19.61 18.99
N SER A 13 -13.05 19.92 19.90
CA SER A 13 -11.65 19.46 19.85
C SER A 13 -11.52 17.94 20.12
N LEU A 14 -12.36 17.40 21.00
CA LEU A 14 -12.42 15.96 21.27
C LEU A 14 -12.98 15.17 20.07
N PHE A 15 -13.93 15.75 19.32
CA PHE A 15 -14.52 15.09 18.16
C PHE A 15 -13.56 15.03 16.95
N CYS A 16 -12.74 16.06 16.73
CA CYS A 16 -11.68 16.05 15.70
C CYS A 16 -10.57 15.02 15.99
N SER A 17 -10.25 14.79 17.26
CA SER A 17 -9.15 13.91 17.66
C SER A 17 -9.47 12.42 17.47
N ILE A 18 -10.74 12.05 17.57
CA ILE A 18 -11.21 10.66 17.37
C ILE A 18 -11.14 10.25 15.88
N PHE A 19 -11.32 11.21 14.96
CA PHE A 19 -11.30 10.93 13.53
C PHE A 19 -9.89 10.66 12.96
N PHE A 20 -8.85 11.18 13.61
CA PHE A 20 -7.46 10.99 13.16
C PHE A 20 -6.86 9.63 13.56
N LEU A 21 -7.37 8.98 14.61
CA LEU A 21 -6.81 7.70 15.09
C LEU A 21 -7.26 6.47 14.28
N ALA A 22 -8.34 6.57 13.49
CA ALA A 22 -8.91 5.44 12.77
C ALA A 22 -8.23 5.14 11.41
N GLY A 23 -7.34 6.01 10.92
CA GLY A 23 -6.78 5.93 9.57
C GLY A 23 -5.54 5.03 9.39
N PHE A 24 -4.92 4.55 10.46
CA PHE A 24 -3.57 3.96 10.42
C PHE A 24 -3.52 2.41 10.36
N GLY A 25 -4.63 1.74 10.02
CA GLY A 25 -4.78 0.29 10.21
C GLY A 25 -4.65 -0.66 9.00
N LEU A 26 -4.41 -0.20 7.76
CA LEU A 26 -4.60 -1.03 6.55
C LEU A 26 -3.33 -1.42 5.76
N ALA A 27 -2.12 -1.20 6.30
CA ALA A 27 -0.89 -1.39 5.52
C ALA A 27 -0.33 -2.83 5.47
N SER A 28 -0.76 -3.76 6.34
CA SER A 28 -0.13 -5.09 6.46
C SER A 28 -0.57 -6.13 5.41
N ASP A 29 -1.57 -5.83 4.57
CA ASP A 29 -2.10 -6.75 3.54
C ASP A 29 -1.25 -6.80 2.26
N MET A 30 -0.74 -5.65 1.78
CA MET A 30 -0.23 -5.53 0.41
C MET A 30 0.90 -6.48 0.04
N GLY A 31 1.83 -6.77 0.95
CA GLY A 31 2.92 -7.72 0.67
C GLY A 31 2.42 -9.15 0.40
N THR A 32 1.46 -9.60 1.19
CA THR A 32 0.85 -10.93 1.02
C THR A 32 0.00 -10.97 -0.25
N PHE A 33 -0.75 -9.90 -0.55
CA PHE A 33 -1.50 -9.78 -1.79
C PHE A 33 -0.59 -9.88 -3.02
N VAL A 34 0.52 -9.13 -3.03
CA VAL A 34 1.50 -9.15 -4.13
C VAL A 34 2.17 -10.51 -4.26
N GLU A 35 2.61 -11.12 -3.16
CA GLU A 35 3.21 -12.46 -3.18
C GLU A 35 2.23 -13.46 -3.80
N LYS A 36 1.00 -13.56 -3.29
CA LYS A 36 0.01 -14.53 -3.77
C LYS A 36 -0.47 -14.28 -5.19
N THR A 37 -0.52 -13.02 -5.61
CA THR A 37 -1.06 -12.66 -6.94
C THR A 37 0.00 -12.76 -8.02
N CYS A 38 1.18 -12.21 -7.77
CA CYS A 38 2.24 -12.08 -8.78
C CYS A 38 3.06 -13.36 -8.97
N THR A 39 3.01 -14.31 -8.02
CA THR A 39 3.70 -15.61 -8.12
C THR A 39 2.88 -16.71 -8.79
N LYS A 40 1.61 -16.46 -9.14
CA LYS A 40 0.72 -17.46 -9.79
C LYS A 40 1.25 -17.96 -11.14
N CYS A 41 2.02 -17.15 -11.86
CA CYS A 41 2.48 -17.47 -13.22
C CYS A 41 3.99 -17.69 -13.33
N HIS A 42 4.79 -17.07 -12.46
CA HIS A 42 6.25 -17.19 -12.46
C HIS A 42 6.79 -16.84 -11.07
N SER A 43 8.00 -17.29 -10.74
CA SER A 43 8.58 -17.05 -9.41
C SER A 43 8.77 -15.56 -9.09
N ALA A 44 8.85 -15.25 -7.79
CA ALA A 44 9.10 -13.90 -7.28
C ALA A 44 10.50 -13.37 -7.59
N LYS A 45 11.41 -14.20 -8.12
CA LYS A 45 12.78 -13.79 -8.51
C LYS A 45 12.79 -12.54 -9.39
N ARG A 46 11.83 -12.42 -10.33
CA ARG A 46 11.72 -11.23 -11.20
C ARG A 46 11.38 -9.96 -10.43
N ILE A 47 10.60 -10.09 -9.36
CA ILE A 47 10.29 -8.97 -8.45
C ILE A 47 11.54 -8.60 -7.67
N CYS A 48 12.17 -9.59 -7.01
CA CYS A 48 13.34 -9.40 -6.16
C CYS A 48 14.52 -8.74 -6.87
N LEU A 49 14.82 -9.17 -8.09
CA LEU A 49 15.90 -8.58 -8.90
C LEU A 49 15.67 -7.10 -9.25
N ASN A 50 14.47 -6.56 -9.03
CA ASN A 50 14.12 -5.19 -9.38
C ASN A 50 13.73 -4.34 -8.15
N LEU A 51 13.67 -4.91 -6.94
CA LEU A 51 13.45 -4.14 -5.72
C LEU A 51 14.66 -3.22 -5.48
N GLY A 52 14.40 -1.98 -5.08
CA GLY A 52 15.42 -0.93 -4.97
C GLY A 52 16.01 -0.44 -6.30
N VAL A 53 15.62 -1.02 -7.44
CA VAL A 53 16.11 -0.65 -8.78
C VAL A 53 15.04 0.11 -9.57
N LYS A 54 13.81 -0.41 -9.62
CA LYS A 54 12.71 0.21 -10.37
C LYS A 54 12.02 1.31 -9.56
N SER A 55 11.74 2.43 -10.23
CA SER A 55 10.90 3.51 -9.70
C SER A 55 9.42 3.13 -9.69
N GLY A 56 8.60 3.90 -8.95
CA GLY A 56 7.13 3.75 -8.94
C GLY A 56 6.49 3.69 -10.34
N PRO A 57 6.77 4.65 -11.24
CA PRO A 57 6.25 4.59 -12.62
C PRO A 57 6.70 3.35 -13.40
N ALA A 58 7.95 2.90 -13.21
CA ALA A 58 8.45 1.68 -13.86
C ALA A 58 7.77 0.42 -13.32
N TRP A 59 7.47 0.38 -12.03
CA TRP A 59 6.66 -0.67 -11.42
C TRP A 59 5.22 -0.64 -11.91
N LYS A 60 4.59 0.52 -11.99
CA LYS A 60 3.23 0.68 -12.53
C LYS A 60 3.11 0.10 -13.92
N SER A 61 4.01 0.48 -14.83
CA SER A 61 4.05 -0.09 -16.19
C SER A 61 4.25 -1.61 -16.17
N THR A 62 5.04 -2.13 -15.23
CA THR A 62 5.21 -3.58 -15.06
C THR A 62 3.91 -4.25 -14.62
N VAL A 63 3.21 -3.69 -13.63
CA VAL A 63 1.93 -4.21 -13.11
C VAL A 63 0.86 -4.19 -14.21
N GLU A 64 0.71 -3.08 -14.92
CA GLU A 64 -0.23 -2.94 -16.05
C GLU A 64 0.04 -4.00 -17.13
N LYS A 65 1.31 -4.22 -17.49
CA LYS A 65 1.70 -5.29 -18.44
C LYS A 65 1.34 -6.69 -17.93
N MET A 66 1.40 -6.94 -16.62
CA MET A 66 1.03 -8.23 -16.05
C MET A 66 -0.50 -8.39 -15.99
N VAL A 67 -1.23 -7.33 -15.68
CA VAL A 67 -2.71 -7.31 -15.74
C VAL A 67 -3.19 -7.59 -17.16
N ALA A 68 -2.60 -6.94 -18.17
CA ALA A 68 -2.89 -7.22 -19.59
C ALA A 68 -2.59 -8.68 -20.01
N LYS A 69 -1.76 -9.39 -19.25
CA LYS A 69 -1.44 -10.82 -19.44
C LYS A 69 -2.25 -11.76 -18.55
N GLY A 70 -3.21 -11.23 -17.77
CA GLY A 70 -4.13 -12.02 -16.94
C GLY A 70 -3.85 -12.01 -15.44
N ALA A 71 -2.94 -11.17 -14.94
CA ALA A 71 -2.78 -10.99 -13.49
C ALA A 71 -4.04 -10.36 -12.88
N GLN A 72 -4.54 -10.94 -11.80
CA GLN A 72 -5.79 -10.54 -11.14
C GLN A 72 -5.54 -9.39 -10.16
N VAL A 73 -5.28 -8.19 -10.69
CA VAL A 73 -5.18 -6.95 -9.90
C VAL A 73 -6.27 -5.99 -10.38
N ALA A 74 -7.13 -5.56 -9.46
CA ALA A 74 -8.18 -4.60 -9.78
C ALA A 74 -7.57 -3.24 -10.20
N PRO A 75 -8.15 -2.51 -11.16
CA PRO A 75 -7.60 -1.26 -11.68
C PRO A 75 -7.23 -0.25 -10.59
N GLU A 76 -8.07 -0.11 -9.57
CA GLU A 76 -7.89 0.77 -8.42
C GLU A 76 -6.72 0.38 -7.50
N LYS A 77 -6.25 -0.87 -7.56
CA LYS A 77 -5.10 -1.36 -6.78
C LYS A 77 -3.76 -1.22 -7.50
N ILE A 78 -3.75 -0.94 -8.80
CA ILE A 78 -2.52 -0.89 -9.61
C ILE A 78 -1.51 0.11 -9.03
N GLU A 79 -1.97 1.33 -8.71
CA GLU A 79 -1.12 2.36 -8.14
C GLU A 79 -0.56 1.95 -6.77
N GLY A 80 -1.40 1.39 -5.89
CA GLY A 80 -1.00 0.91 -4.58
C GLY A 80 0.04 -0.22 -4.64
N VAL A 81 -0.12 -1.16 -5.58
CA VAL A 81 0.86 -2.23 -5.82
C VAL A 81 2.17 -1.66 -6.33
N ALA A 82 2.12 -0.69 -7.26
CA ALA A 82 3.33 -0.07 -7.81
C ALA A 82 4.11 0.69 -6.74
N LEU A 83 3.43 1.46 -5.89
CA LEU A 83 4.04 2.19 -4.77
C LEU A 83 4.60 1.23 -3.73
N TYR A 84 3.88 0.16 -3.41
CA TYR A 84 4.38 -0.89 -2.51
C TYR A 84 5.68 -1.52 -3.03
N LEU A 85 5.73 -1.90 -4.31
CA LEU A 85 6.93 -2.49 -4.92
C LEU A 85 8.10 -1.51 -5.00
N ALA A 86 7.83 -0.23 -5.23
CA ALA A 86 8.86 0.81 -5.24
C ALA A 86 9.47 1.08 -3.87
N GLY A 87 8.67 0.96 -2.79
CA GLY A 87 9.11 1.14 -1.41
C GLY A 87 9.56 -0.15 -0.71
N ALA A 88 9.42 -1.31 -1.35
CA ALA A 88 9.74 -2.59 -0.73
C ALA A 88 11.25 -2.78 -0.56
N ASN A 89 11.65 -3.29 0.61
CA ASN A 89 13.03 -3.64 0.92
C ASN A 89 13.51 -4.77 -0.03
N PRO A 90 14.68 -4.64 -0.69
CA PRO A 90 15.28 -5.71 -1.49
C PRO A 90 15.43 -7.05 -0.78
N ASP A 91 15.63 -7.03 0.53
CA ASP A 91 15.75 -8.23 1.39
C ASP A 91 14.41 -8.66 2.00
N SER A 92 13.27 -8.25 1.41
CA SER A 92 11.94 -8.58 1.92
C SER A 92 11.73 -10.08 2.00
N SER A 93 11.68 -10.63 3.22
CA SER A 93 11.40 -12.06 3.45
C SER A 93 10.00 -12.49 3.03
N VAL A 94 9.11 -11.55 2.69
CA VAL A 94 7.77 -11.85 2.14
C VAL A 94 7.86 -12.12 0.63
N LEU A 95 8.65 -11.34 -0.10
CA LEU A 95 8.76 -11.43 -1.56
C LEU A 95 9.98 -12.24 -2.02
N CYS A 96 11.07 -12.23 -1.26
CA CYS A 96 12.41 -12.65 -1.65
C CYS A 96 12.96 -13.68 -0.67
N ARG A 97 12.35 -14.86 -0.74
CA ARG A 97 12.61 -16.04 0.09
C ARG A 97 12.86 -17.24 -0.80
#